data_AF-A0A6L4Z1S8-F1
#
_entry.id   AF-A0A6L4Z1S8-F1
#
_cell.length_a   1.000
_cell.length_b   1.000
_cell.length_c   1.000
_cell.angle_alpha   90.00
_cell.angle_beta   90.00
_cell.angle_gamma   90.00
#
_symmetry.space_group_name_H-M   'P 1'
#
loop_
_entity.id
_entity.type
_entity.pdbx_description
1 polymer ?
#
loop_
_entity_poly.entity_id
_entity_poly.type
_entity_poly.pdbx_seq_one_letter_code
_entity_poly.pdbx_strand_id
1 'polypeptide(L)'
;KAEPLFIQALDIRKKVLGDNHPDTALSINNLAVLYDRKGDYAKAELLYIQNLDIRKKVLGDNHPDTATSINNLAFLYSKKGDYTKAESFYIQALDTFRKVLSNNHPDTATCINNLAGVYTNKEDYEKAVKYNQEASDLREIALTRNLSLGSERQKQLYLQLYANETDIILSLHVQSVPTNPLAKQLALTQILRRKGRSIDAVNQSVEALRKRSKPEDVALLDELVAKKALFSNLSIQGLGKLSLEEYQKEVKSLQDEIEKLEYKISESSAEFRTQSQPITLQAIQQAVPSDSTLVEFASYRPYDSKTRKYAESRYVVYLLNIQGEIDWADLGEAEAIDELVAELRGKLRNSKSSVLREIKPLSRKLDKLVMEPVRKLAGKGKRLLIAPDG
;
A
#
# COMPACT_ATOMS: atom_id res chain seq x y z
N LYS A 1 8.19 -4.87 29.38
CA LYS A 1 8.91 -6.10 29.82
C LYS A 1 9.87 -6.69 28.78
N ALA A 2 10.00 -6.13 27.56
CA ALA A 2 10.82 -6.75 26.49
C ALA A 2 12.34 -6.50 26.59
N GLU A 3 12.78 -5.41 27.23
CA GLU A 3 14.19 -4.99 27.25
C GLU A 3 15.15 -6.04 27.83
N PRO A 4 14.90 -6.64 29.01
CA PRO A 4 15.81 -7.64 29.56
C PRO A 4 15.98 -8.87 28.64
N LEU A 5 14.92 -9.26 27.92
CA LEU A 5 14.94 -10.40 27.01
C LEU A 5 15.79 -10.10 25.76
N PHE A 6 15.70 -8.89 25.22
CA PHE A 6 16.55 -8.48 24.09
C PHE A 6 18.03 -8.39 24.50
N ILE A 7 18.32 -7.88 25.69
CA ILE A 7 19.69 -7.84 26.24
C ILE A 7 20.22 -9.27 26.42
N GLN A 8 19.44 -10.15 27.04
CA GLN A 8 19.84 -11.55 27.23
C GLN A 8 20.09 -12.27 25.89
N ALA A 9 19.23 -12.05 24.89
CA ALA A 9 19.42 -12.62 23.56
C ALA A 9 20.69 -12.10 22.86
N LEU A 10 20.99 -10.81 23.02
CA LEU A 10 22.23 -10.22 22.52
C LEU A 10 23.46 -10.83 23.21
N ASP A 11 23.44 -10.97 24.53
CA ASP A 11 24.56 -11.53 25.30
C ASP A 11 24.84 -12.99 24.91
N ILE A 12 23.80 -13.79 24.71
CA ILE A 12 23.93 -15.18 24.25
C ILE A 12 24.57 -15.22 22.86
N ARG A 13 24.07 -14.42 21.91
CA ARG A 13 24.60 -14.39 20.53
C ARG A 13 26.03 -13.88 20.47
N LYS A 14 26.40 -12.88 21.27
CA LYS A 14 27.79 -12.44 21.42
C LYS A 14 28.71 -13.55 21.92
N LYS A 15 28.29 -14.30 22.95
CA LYS A 15 29.09 -15.41 23.50
C LYS A 15 29.26 -16.57 22.53
N VAL A 16 28.23 -16.88 21.75
CA VAL A 16 28.22 -18.07 20.86
C VAL A 16 28.77 -17.77 19.47
N LEU A 17 28.45 -16.61 18.91
CA LEU A 17 28.73 -16.25 17.51
C LEU A 17 29.79 -15.15 17.37
N GLY A 18 30.14 -14.48 18.47
CA GLY A 18 31.03 -13.32 18.47
C GLY A 18 30.33 -11.99 18.17
N ASP A 19 31.08 -10.89 18.29
CA ASP A 19 30.56 -9.53 18.10
C ASP A 19 30.29 -9.19 16.62
N ASN A 20 31.03 -9.80 15.69
CA ASN A 20 30.97 -9.52 14.26
C ASN A 20 30.22 -10.62 13.48
N HIS A 21 29.01 -10.96 13.94
CA HIS A 21 28.15 -11.95 13.28
C HIS A 21 26.80 -11.35 12.86
N PRO A 22 26.19 -11.76 11.71
CA PRO A 22 24.91 -11.20 11.25
C PRO A 22 23.77 -11.33 12.28
N ASP A 23 23.69 -12.45 13.00
CA ASP A 23 22.67 -12.64 14.06
C ASP A 23 22.93 -11.79 15.30
N THR A 24 24.19 -11.52 15.64
CA THR A 24 24.55 -10.56 16.69
C THR A 24 24.10 -9.16 16.27
N ALA A 25 24.37 -8.77 15.02
CA ALA A 25 23.89 -7.51 14.46
C ALA A 25 22.36 -7.42 14.48
N LEU A 26 21.64 -8.48 14.11
CA LEU A 26 20.17 -8.53 14.16
C LEU A 26 19.64 -8.27 15.58
N SER A 27 20.31 -8.82 16.60
CA SER A 27 19.94 -8.59 18.01
C SER A 27 20.11 -7.13 18.42
N ILE A 28 21.22 -6.52 17.99
CA ILE A 28 21.50 -5.09 18.22
C ILE A 28 20.43 -4.23 17.55
N ASN A 29 20.08 -4.53 16.29
CA ASN A 29 19.00 -3.83 15.57
C ASN A 29 17.66 -3.97 16.31
N ASN A 30 17.31 -5.15 16.81
CA ASN A 30 16.05 -5.35 17.52
C ASN A 30 16.01 -4.56 18.85
N LEU A 31 17.14 -4.47 19.54
CA LEU A 31 17.27 -3.61 20.73
C LEU A 31 17.17 -2.12 20.36
N ALA A 32 17.75 -1.71 19.22
CA ALA A 32 17.62 -0.36 18.69
C ALA A 32 16.16 0.00 18.39
N VAL A 33 15.43 -0.90 17.72
CA VAL A 33 13.99 -0.77 17.43
C VAL A 33 13.18 -0.65 18.73
N LEU A 34 13.54 -1.40 19.77
CA LEU A 34 12.87 -1.28 21.07
C LEU A 34 13.07 0.10 21.68
N TYR A 35 14.29 0.63 21.69
CA TYR A 35 14.57 1.98 22.22
C TYR A 35 13.91 3.07 21.38
N ASP A 36 13.91 2.93 20.05
CA ASP A 36 13.20 3.82 19.14
C ASP A 36 11.69 3.86 19.46
N ARG A 37 11.06 2.70 19.68
CA ARG A 37 9.64 2.62 20.08
C ARG A 37 9.37 3.21 21.47
N LYS A 38 10.36 3.24 22.36
CA LYS A 38 10.27 3.91 23.67
C LYS A 38 10.53 5.42 23.60
N GLY A 39 10.97 5.95 22.47
CA GLY A 39 11.35 7.35 22.31
C GLY A 39 12.78 7.68 22.77
N ASP A 40 13.59 6.69 23.16
CA ASP A 40 15.00 6.89 23.49
C ASP A 40 15.84 6.85 22.20
N TYR A 41 15.72 7.92 21.41
CA TYR A 41 16.36 8.01 20.10
C TYR A 41 17.88 8.04 20.18
N ALA A 42 18.46 8.54 21.27
CA ALA A 42 19.91 8.54 21.46
C ALA A 42 20.47 7.12 21.58
N LYS A 43 19.87 6.27 22.42
CA LYS A 43 20.28 4.86 22.52
C LYS A 43 19.99 4.09 21.24
N ALA A 44 18.85 4.35 20.60
CA ALA A 44 18.51 3.70 19.34
C ALA A 44 19.55 4.03 18.25
N GLU A 45 19.97 5.29 18.13
CA GLU A 45 20.97 5.73 17.15
C GLU A 45 22.30 5.00 17.33
N LEU A 46 22.82 4.95 18.56
CA LEU A 46 24.08 4.26 18.86
C LEU A 46 24.02 2.77 18.44
N LEU A 47 22.91 2.10 18.75
CA LEU A 47 22.73 0.69 18.41
C LEU A 47 22.52 0.48 16.90
N TYR A 48 21.79 1.35 16.21
CA TYR A 48 21.66 1.27 14.75
C TYR A 48 23.00 1.48 14.05
N ILE A 49 23.82 2.43 14.50
CA ILE A 49 25.17 2.65 13.95
C ILE A 49 26.04 1.41 14.19
N GLN A 50 26.03 0.84 15.40
CA GLN A 50 26.77 -0.39 15.69
C GLN A 50 26.32 -1.57 14.82
N ASN A 51 25.00 -1.74 14.64
CA ASN A 51 24.45 -2.76 13.75
C ASN A 51 24.91 -2.56 12.30
N LEU A 52 24.86 -1.32 11.81
CA LEU A 52 25.28 -0.96 10.45
C LEU A 52 26.76 -1.26 10.24
N ASP A 53 27.62 -0.90 11.19
CA ASP A 53 29.06 -1.15 11.10
C ASP A 53 29.38 -2.65 11.03
N ILE A 54 28.69 -3.48 11.81
CA ILE A 54 28.85 -4.93 11.75
C ILE A 54 28.38 -5.47 10.39
N ARG A 55 27.21 -5.04 9.91
CA ARG A 55 26.65 -5.51 8.63
C ARG A 55 27.52 -5.10 7.44
N LYS A 56 28.09 -3.89 7.45
CA LYS A 56 29.08 -3.46 6.46
C LYS A 56 30.32 -4.34 6.46
N LYS A 57 30.88 -4.65 7.64
CA LYS A 57 32.07 -5.50 7.76
C LYS A 57 31.85 -6.94 7.30
N VAL A 58 30.67 -7.50 7.59
CA VAL A 58 30.40 -8.93 7.35
C VAL A 58 29.76 -9.19 5.99
N LEU A 59 28.86 -8.31 5.55
CA LEU A 59 28.04 -8.50 4.34
C LEU A 59 28.44 -7.56 3.20
N GLY A 60 29.16 -6.48 3.50
CA GLY A 60 29.52 -5.43 2.55
C GLY A 60 28.48 -4.31 2.45
N ASP A 61 28.87 -3.21 1.80
CA ASP A 61 28.04 -2.01 1.68
C ASP A 61 26.78 -2.21 0.81
N ASN A 62 26.87 -3.06 -0.20
CA ASN A 62 25.80 -3.28 -1.18
C ASN A 62 24.87 -4.44 -0.81
N HIS A 63 24.93 -4.96 0.42
CA HIS A 63 24.05 -6.04 0.83
C HIS A 63 22.66 -5.50 1.26
N PRO A 64 21.55 -6.18 0.94
CA PRO A 64 20.20 -5.82 1.35
C PRO A 64 20.06 -5.58 2.86
N ASP A 65 20.62 -6.45 3.69
CA ASP A 65 20.60 -6.24 5.15
C ASP A 65 21.35 -4.97 5.57
N THR A 66 22.44 -4.62 4.88
CA THR A 66 23.15 -3.35 5.12
C THR A 66 22.23 -2.19 4.74
N ALA A 67 21.58 -2.24 3.57
CA ALA A 67 20.61 -1.24 3.13
C ALA A 67 19.40 -1.11 4.09
N THR A 68 18.89 -2.22 4.64
CA THR A 68 17.83 -2.21 5.66
C THR A 68 18.28 -1.49 6.92
N SER A 69 19.54 -1.63 7.31
CA SER A 69 20.12 -0.92 8.47
C SER A 69 20.23 0.58 8.20
N ILE A 70 20.64 0.95 6.98
CA ILE A 70 20.66 2.34 6.53
C ILE A 70 19.25 2.93 6.52
N ASN A 71 18.26 2.20 6.00
CA ASN A 71 16.85 2.60 5.98
C ASN A 71 16.28 2.80 7.41
N ASN A 72 16.65 1.93 8.37
CA ASN A 72 16.23 2.09 9.77
C ASN A 72 16.85 3.32 10.42
N LEU A 73 18.13 3.59 10.12
CA LEU A 73 18.81 4.79 10.61
C LEU A 73 18.21 6.06 9.99
N ALA A 74 17.88 6.04 8.70
CA ALA A 74 17.15 7.10 8.01
C ALA A 74 15.78 7.38 8.67
N PHE A 75 15.06 6.31 9.02
CA PHE A 75 13.78 6.41 9.71
C PHE A 75 13.90 7.05 11.08
N LEU A 76 14.97 6.73 11.83
CA LEU A 76 15.26 7.38 13.11
C LEU A 76 15.55 8.87 12.92
N TYR A 77 16.37 9.26 11.94
CA TYR A 77 16.63 10.69 11.68
C TYR A 77 15.35 11.43 11.27
N SER A 78 14.49 10.80 10.48
CA SER A 78 13.16 11.34 10.16
C SER A 78 12.29 11.51 11.41
N LYS A 79 12.38 10.64 12.42
CA LYS A 79 11.68 10.82 13.72
C LYS A 79 12.23 12.00 14.51
N LYS A 80 13.54 12.21 14.44
CA LYS A 80 14.24 13.33 15.10
C LYS A 80 14.03 14.67 14.38
N GLY A 81 13.36 14.68 13.22
CA GLY A 81 13.16 15.88 12.40
C GLY A 81 14.36 16.25 11.51
N ASP A 82 15.42 15.43 11.48
CA ASP A 82 16.57 15.63 10.60
C ASP A 82 16.28 15.01 9.22
N TYR A 83 15.42 15.68 8.47
CA TYR A 83 14.94 15.21 7.17
C TYR A 83 16.03 15.20 6.09
N THR A 84 17.02 16.10 6.18
CA THR A 84 18.15 16.13 5.24
C THR A 84 19.02 14.89 5.40
N LYS A 85 19.34 14.51 6.64
CA LYS A 85 20.10 13.29 6.91
C LYS A 85 19.29 12.04 6.59
N ALA A 86 18.00 12.04 6.91
CA ALA A 86 17.10 10.96 6.54
C ALA A 86 17.04 10.74 5.02
N GLU A 87 16.85 11.81 4.23
CA GLU A 87 16.83 11.75 2.76
C GLU A 87 18.11 11.12 2.21
N SER A 88 19.28 11.59 2.66
CA SER A 88 20.57 11.06 2.21
C SER A 88 20.68 9.55 2.44
N PHE A 89 20.28 9.06 3.63
CA PHE A 89 20.33 7.64 3.94
C PHE A 89 19.27 6.84 3.19
N TYR A 90 18.04 7.36 3.03
CA TYR A 90 17.03 6.68 2.22
C TYR A 90 17.44 6.55 0.76
N ILE A 91 18.03 7.58 0.16
CA ILE A 91 18.54 7.51 -1.22
C ILE A 91 19.64 6.44 -1.33
N GLN A 92 20.54 6.39 -0.35
CA GLN A 92 21.59 5.36 -0.31
C GLN A 92 21.00 3.95 -0.21
N ALA A 93 20.06 3.71 0.72
CA ALA A 93 19.41 2.41 0.86
C ALA A 93 18.62 2.03 -0.40
N LEU A 94 17.91 3.00 -1.00
CA LEU A 94 17.11 2.81 -2.21
C LEU A 94 17.98 2.40 -3.40
N ASP A 95 19.15 3.00 -3.57
CA ASP A 95 20.09 2.62 -4.64
C ASP A 95 20.50 1.14 -4.52
N THR A 96 20.84 0.69 -3.31
CA THR A 96 21.14 -0.73 -3.06
C THR A 96 19.93 -1.62 -3.30
N PHE A 97 18.76 -1.27 -2.76
CA PHE A 97 17.54 -2.05 -2.94
C PHE A 97 17.14 -2.18 -4.42
N ARG A 98 17.19 -1.11 -5.20
CA ARG A 98 16.90 -1.14 -6.64
C ARG A 98 17.88 -2.01 -7.40
N LYS A 99 19.18 -1.88 -7.12
CA LYS A 99 20.24 -2.65 -7.79
C LYS A 99 20.16 -4.15 -7.50
N VAL A 100 19.80 -4.50 -6.26
CA VAL A 100 19.92 -5.88 -5.76
C VAL A 100 18.59 -6.61 -5.74
N LEU A 101 17.54 -6.01 -5.20
CA LEU A 101 16.25 -6.65 -4.98
C LEU A 101 15.22 -6.33 -6.07
N SER A 102 15.53 -5.40 -6.99
CA SER A 102 14.62 -4.81 -7.98
C SER A 102 13.51 -3.94 -7.37
N ASN A 103 12.76 -3.24 -8.23
CA ASN A 103 11.68 -2.34 -7.83
C ASN A 103 10.47 -3.06 -7.22
N ASN A 104 10.30 -4.36 -7.50
CA ASN A 104 9.13 -5.13 -7.07
C ASN A 104 9.27 -5.70 -5.65
N HIS A 105 10.42 -5.55 -5.00
CA HIS A 105 10.65 -6.06 -3.65
C HIS A 105 9.95 -5.18 -2.59
N PRO A 106 9.31 -5.77 -1.56
CA PRO A 106 8.63 -5.02 -0.50
C PRO A 106 9.52 -3.98 0.21
N ASP A 107 10.79 -4.30 0.45
CA ASP A 107 11.76 -3.36 1.04
C ASP A 107 12.05 -2.15 0.14
N THR A 108 12.16 -2.35 -1.17
CA THR A 108 12.32 -1.26 -2.13
C THR A 108 11.11 -0.32 -2.06
N ALA A 109 9.90 -0.88 -2.14
CA ALA A 109 8.67 -0.09 -2.04
C ALA A 109 8.56 0.64 -0.68
N THR A 110 8.92 -0.03 0.41
CA THR A 110 8.93 0.56 1.77
C THR A 110 9.90 1.72 1.85
N CYS A 111 11.10 1.59 1.29
CA CYS A 111 12.10 2.65 1.23
C CYS A 111 11.60 3.85 0.43
N ILE A 112 10.99 3.63 -0.74
CA ILE A 112 10.38 4.69 -1.57
C ILE A 112 9.29 5.43 -0.78
N ASN A 113 8.41 4.70 -0.09
CA ASN A 113 7.34 5.31 0.69
C ASN A 113 7.87 6.13 1.88
N ASN A 114 8.90 5.64 2.55
CA ASN A 114 9.56 6.39 3.61
C ASN A 114 10.20 7.68 3.08
N LEU A 115 10.84 7.61 1.90
CA LEU A 115 11.40 8.76 1.23
C LEU A 115 10.31 9.77 0.83
N ALA A 116 9.16 9.29 0.35
CA ALA A 116 7.99 10.12 0.08
C ALA A 116 7.52 10.86 1.34
N GLY A 117 7.46 10.18 2.49
CA GLY A 117 7.13 10.79 3.78
C GLY A 117 8.16 11.83 4.25
N VAL A 118 9.44 11.63 3.94
CA VAL A 118 10.49 12.66 4.19
C VAL A 118 10.22 13.90 3.34
N TYR A 119 9.90 13.75 2.06
CA TYR A 119 9.56 14.88 1.21
C TYR A 119 8.27 15.59 1.63
N THR A 120 7.25 14.86 2.10
CA THR A 120 6.06 15.46 2.72
C THR A 120 6.45 16.33 3.92
N ASN A 121 7.33 15.82 4.79
CA ASN A 121 7.78 16.56 5.97
C ASN A 121 8.67 17.76 5.64
N LYS A 122 9.38 17.73 4.50
CA LYS A 122 10.13 18.85 3.94
C LYS A 122 9.27 19.82 3.14
N GLU A 123 7.98 19.53 2.99
CA GLU A 123 7.03 20.32 2.19
C GLU A 123 7.40 20.38 0.70
N ASP A 124 8.24 19.44 0.24
CA ASP A 124 8.53 19.19 -1.18
C ASP A 124 7.47 18.23 -1.73
N TYR A 125 6.25 18.75 -1.87
CA TYR A 125 5.10 17.93 -2.22
C TYR A 125 5.16 17.39 -3.64
N GLU A 126 5.90 18.04 -4.55
CA GLU A 126 6.08 17.54 -5.91
C GLU A 126 6.81 16.19 -5.89
N LYS A 127 7.93 16.10 -5.16
CA LYS A 127 8.64 14.84 -4.99
C LYS A 127 7.83 13.84 -4.16
N ALA A 128 7.16 14.30 -3.11
CA ALA A 128 6.33 13.43 -2.28
C ALA A 128 5.26 12.70 -3.12
N VAL A 129 4.55 13.42 -4.00
CA VAL A 129 3.54 12.83 -4.88
C VAL A 129 4.18 11.87 -5.88
N LYS A 130 5.32 12.24 -6.49
CA LYS A 130 6.05 11.37 -7.45
C LYS A 130 6.48 10.05 -6.82
N TYR A 131 7.08 10.09 -5.63
CA TYR A 131 7.52 8.86 -4.94
C TYR A 131 6.33 8.03 -4.42
N ASN A 132 5.23 8.66 -3.97
CA ASN A 132 4.01 7.92 -3.62
C ASN A 132 3.40 7.21 -4.86
N GLN A 133 3.38 7.89 -6.01
CA GLN A 133 2.92 7.29 -7.27
C GLN A 133 3.78 6.08 -7.66
N GLU A 134 5.11 6.25 -7.65
CA GLU A 134 6.05 5.17 -7.96
C GLU A 134 5.85 3.98 -7.01
N ALA A 135 5.78 4.22 -5.70
CA ALA A 135 5.59 3.16 -4.72
C ALA A 135 4.27 2.43 -4.92
N SER A 136 3.20 3.17 -5.23
CA SER A 136 1.88 2.60 -5.47
C SER A 136 1.82 1.73 -6.73
N ASP A 137 2.44 2.17 -7.83
CA ASP A 137 2.42 1.40 -9.08
C ASP A 137 3.22 0.09 -8.98
N LEU A 138 4.39 0.12 -8.32
CA LEU A 138 5.18 -1.08 -8.06
C LEU A 138 4.42 -2.07 -7.19
N ARG A 139 3.70 -1.57 -6.18
CA ARG A 139 2.87 -2.40 -5.30
C ARG A 139 1.66 -2.97 -5.99
N GLU A 140 1.00 -2.21 -6.87
CA GLU A 140 -0.15 -2.71 -7.62
C GLU A 140 0.26 -3.92 -8.46
N ILE A 141 1.39 -3.84 -9.17
CA ILE A 141 1.93 -4.97 -9.93
C ILE A 141 2.16 -6.20 -9.03
N ALA A 142 2.83 -6.00 -7.90
CA ALA A 142 3.11 -7.09 -6.96
C ALA A 142 1.82 -7.66 -6.35
N LEU A 143 0.83 -6.81 -6.09
CA LEU A 143 -0.43 -7.20 -5.50
C LEU A 143 -1.32 -7.94 -6.50
N THR A 144 -1.46 -7.50 -7.75
CA THR A 144 -2.17 -8.25 -8.80
C THR A 144 -1.58 -9.65 -8.95
N ARG A 145 -0.25 -9.78 -8.92
CA ARG A 145 0.43 -11.09 -8.98
C ARG A 145 0.14 -11.96 -7.75
N ASN A 146 0.18 -11.40 -6.55
CA ASN A 146 -0.04 -12.14 -5.30
C ASN A 146 -1.52 -12.44 -5.02
N LEU A 147 -2.44 -11.54 -5.36
CA LEU A 147 -3.88 -11.72 -5.19
C LEU A 147 -4.47 -12.68 -6.22
N SER A 148 -3.93 -12.68 -7.44
CA SER A 148 -4.38 -13.66 -8.44
C SER A 148 -3.98 -15.07 -8.06
N LEU A 149 -2.78 -15.35 -7.54
CA LEU A 149 -2.27 -16.72 -7.48
C LEU A 149 -1.53 -17.11 -6.18
N GLY A 150 -1.47 -16.21 -5.20
CA GLY A 150 -0.89 -16.50 -3.88
C GLY A 150 -1.83 -17.33 -2.99
N SER A 151 -1.29 -17.97 -1.96
CA SER A 151 -2.09 -18.60 -0.91
C SER A 151 -2.96 -17.58 -0.17
N GLU A 152 -4.10 -18.00 0.40
CA GLU A 152 -4.96 -17.13 1.21
C GLU A 152 -4.21 -16.38 2.31
N ARG A 153 -3.23 -17.05 2.95
CA ARG A 153 -2.35 -16.42 3.93
C ARG A 153 -1.49 -15.30 3.32
N GLN A 154 -0.90 -15.54 2.15
CA GLN A 154 -0.10 -14.51 1.46
C GLN A 154 -0.97 -13.33 1.04
N LYS A 155 -2.18 -13.58 0.52
CA LYS A 155 -3.15 -12.53 0.17
C LYS A 155 -3.47 -11.66 1.38
N GLN A 156 -3.81 -12.28 2.52
CA GLN A 156 -4.12 -11.56 3.76
C GLN A 156 -2.93 -10.73 4.27
N LEU A 157 -1.73 -11.32 4.30
CA LEU A 157 -0.53 -10.60 4.72
C LEU A 157 -0.26 -9.39 3.81
N TYR A 158 -0.37 -9.56 2.49
CA TYR A 158 -0.11 -8.50 1.53
C TYR A 158 -1.17 -7.38 1.63
N LEU A 159 -2.45 -7.72 1.83
CA LEU A 159 -3.51 -6.73 2.07
C LEU A 159 -3.30 -5.95 3.38
N GLN A 160 -2.82 -6.61 4.43
CA GLN A 160 -2.51 -5.97 5.71
C GLN A 160 -1.33 -4.99 5.62
N LEU A 161 -0.30 -5.31 4.82
CA LEU A 161 0.87 -4.42 4.65
C LEU A 161 0.49 -3.02 4.15
N TYR A 162 -0.53 -2.93 3.32
CA TYR A 162 -0.92 -1.68 2.64
C TYR A 162 -2.25 -1.12 3.12
N ALA A 163 -2.78 -1.64 4.23
CA ALA A 163 -4.08 -1.23 4.76
C ALA A 163 -4.18 0.28 5.01
N ASN A 164 -3.07 0.93 5.36
CA ASN A 164 -3.03 2.36 5.69
C ASN A 164 -2.50 3.24 4.54
N GLU A 165 -2.14 2.67 3.39
CA GLU A 165 -1.57 3.44 2.27
C GLU A 165 -2.59 4.41 1.67
N THR A 166 -3.85 3.95 1.55
CA THR A 166 -4.97 4.80 1.14
C THR A 166 -5.08 6.02 2.05
N ASP A 167 -5.00 5.83 3.36
CA ASP A 167 -5.07 6.92 4.34
C ASP A 167 -3.94 7.94 4.13
N ILE A 168 -2.70 7.48 3.95
CA ILE A 168 -1.53 8.36 3.75
C ILE A 168 -1.67 9.18 2.46
N ILE A 169 -2.05 8.54 1.36
CA ILE A 169 -2.19 9.20 0.06
C ILE A 169 -3.36 10.20 0.08
N LEU A 170 -4.50 9.82 0.67
CA LEU A 170 -5.63 10.73 0.82
C LEU A 170 -5.28 11.90 1.73
N SER A 171 -4.50 11.68 2.80
CA SER A 171 -4.04 12.75 3.68
C SER A 171 -3.11 13.73 2.97
N LEU A 172 -2.16 13.23 2.18
CA LEU A 172 -1.28 14.07 1.36
C LEU A 172 -2.11 14.94 0.40
N HIS A 173 -3.05 14.35 -0.33
CA HIS A 173 -3.90 15.10 -1.26
C HIS A 173 -4.80 16.11 -0.52
N VAL A 174 -5.63 15.64 0.41
CA VAL A 174 -6.68 16.46 1.02
C VAL A 174 -6.11 17.57 1.91
N GLN A 175 -5.07 17.26 2.69
CA GLN A 175 -4.56 18.21 3.70
C GLN A 175 -3.39 19.06 3.20
N SER A 176 -2.55 18.53 2.31
CA SER A 176 -1.29 19.21 1.93
C SER A 176 -1.33 19.80 0.52
N VAL A 177 -1.92 19.09 -0.45
CA VAL A 177 -1.92 19.51 -1.86
C VAL A 177 -3.29 19.34 -2.56
N PRO A 178 -4.35 20.00 -2.06
CA PRO A 178 -5.74 19.81 -2.51
C PRO A 178 -5.99 20.17 -3.99
N THR A 179 -5.13 21.00 -4.57
CA THR A 179 -5.22 21.46 -5.97
C THR A 179 -4.27 20.72 -6.91
N ASN A 180 -3.40 19.85 -6.39
CA ASN A 180 -2.41 19.16 -7.21
C ASN A 180 -3.08 18.05 -8.05
N PRO A 181 -3.01 18.10 -9.39
CA PRO A 181 -3.70 17.16 -10.26
C PRO A 181 -3.19 15.73 -10.12
N LEU A 182 -1.88 15.54 -9.91
CA LEU A 182 -1.29 14.21 -9.72
C LEU A 182 -1.69 13.61 -8.37
N ALA A 183 -1.71 14.41 -7.30
CA ALA A 183 -2.14 13.94 -5.98
C ALA A 183 -3.61 13.50 -6.00
N LYS A 184 -4.47 14.28 -6.65
CA LYS A 184 -5.88 13.99 -6.86
C LYS A 184 -6.09 12.70 -7.67
N GLN A 185 -5.35 12.54 -8.77
CA GLN A 185 -5.39 11.34 -9.60
C GLN A 185 -4.93 10.11 -8.83
N LEU A 186 -3.83 10.22 -8.08
CA LEU A 186 -3.29 9.13 -7.29
C LEU A 186 -4.28 8.71 -6.19
N ALA A 187 -4.90 9.66 -5.49
CA ALA A 187 -5.90 9.38 -4.45
C ALA A 187 -7.11 8.61 -5.01
N LEU A 188 -7.71 9.09 -6.10
CA LEU A 188 -8.82 8.37 -6.74
C LEU A 188 -8.39 6.98 -7.23
N THR A 189 -7.21 6.88 -7.84
CA THR A 189 -6.67 5.58 -8.30
C THR A 189 -6.55 4.59 -7.14
N GLN A 190 -6.11 5.03 -5.96
CA GLN A 190 -6.02 4.14 -4.79
C GLN A 190 -7.37 3.65 -4.31
N ILE A 191 -8.37 4.54 -4.27
CA ILE A 191 -9.73 4.19 -3.85
C ILE A 191 -10.28 3.12 -4.81
N LEU A 192 -10.19 3.36 -6.11
CA LEU A 192 -10.70 2.44 -7.14
C LEU A 192 -9.96 1.11 -7.14
N ARG A 193 -8.62 1.12 -7.02
CA ARG A 193 -7.82 -0.12 -6.85
C ARG A 193 -8.31 -0.87 -5.61
N ARG A 194 -8.47 -0.21 -4.46
CA ARG A 194 -8.93 -0.87 -3.21
C ARG A 194 -10.31 -1.48 -3.39
N LYS A 195 -11.23 -0.76 -4.05
CA LYS A 195 -12.61 -1.22 -4.28
C LYS A 195 -12.67 -2.41 -5.23
N GLY A 196 -11.96 -2.37 -6.35
CA GLY A 196 -11.88 -3.50 -7.28
C GLY A 196 -11.17 -4.74 -6.71
N ARG A 197 -10.50 -4.61 -5.55
CA ARG A 197 -9.87 -5.71 -4.80
C ARG A 197 -10.76 -6.28 -3.69
N SER A 198 -12.02 -5.86 -3.56
CA SER A 198 -12.92 -6.42 -2.54
C SER A 198 -12.99 -7.95 -2.66
N ILE A 199 -13.22 -8.64 -1.55
CA ILE A 199 -13.04 -10.09 -1.32
C ILE A 199 -13.67 -10.97 -2.43
N ASP A 200 -14.70 -10.49 -3.12
CA ASP A 200 -15.34 -11.17 -4.24
C ASP A 200 -14.45 -11.31 -5.49
N ALA A 201 -13.62 -10.31 -5.83
CA ALA A 201 -12.76 -10.36 -7.02
C ALA A 201 -11.58 -11.34 -6.87
N VAL A 202 -11.08 -11.48 -5.63
CA VAL A 202 -9.90 -12.31 -5.31
C VAL A 202 -10.25 -13.79 -5.14
N ASN A 203 -11.48 -14.09 -4.69
CA ASN A 203 -11.96 -15.47 -4.55
C ASN A 203 -12.53 -16.03 -5.86
N GLN A 204 -12.98 -15.17 -6.78
CA GLN A 204 -13.60 -15.59 -8.03
C GLN A 204 -12.61 -15.86 -9.17
N SER A 205 -11.33 -15.51 -9.08
CA SER A 205 -10.44 -15.64 -10.25
C SER A 205 -9.96 -17.06 -10.49
N VAL A 206 -9.14 -17.65 -9.61
CA VAL A 206 -8.49 -18.95 -9.87
C VAL A 206 -9.43 -20.13 -9.77
N GLU A 207 -10.30 -20.18 -8.76
CA GLU A 207 -11.23 -21.31 -8.63
C GLU A 207 -12.31 -21.29 -9.72
N ALA A 208 -12.79 -20.12 -10.14
CA ALA A 208 -13.73 -20.05 -11.26
C ALA A 208 -13.02 -20.33 -12.59
N LEU A 209 -11.78 -19.85 -12.79
CA LEU A 209 -10.96 -20.24 -13.94
C LEU A 209 -10.75 -21.75 -13.95
N ARG A 210 -10.28 -22.37 -12.85
CA ARG A 210 -10.11 -23.83 -12.72
C ARG A 210 -11.39 -24.62 -13.04
N LYS A 211 -12.56 -24.16 -12.57
CA LYS A 211 -13.85 -24.83 -12.82
C LYS A 211 -14.32 -24.73 -14.27
N ARG A 212 -13.81 -23.76 -15.04
CA ARG A 212 -14.23 -23.47 -16.43
C ARG A 212 -13.15 -23.76 -17.48
N SER A 213 -11.93 -24.01 -17.02
CA SER A 213 -10.73 -24.33 -17.82
C SER A 213 -10.71 -25.78 -18.29
N LYS A 214 -10.05 -26.01 -19.43
CA LYS A 214 -9.77 -27.37 -19.92
C LYS A 214 -8.74 -28.07 -19.01
N PRO A 215 -8.68 -29.41 -18.97
CA PRO A 215 -7.69 -30.12 -18.14
C PRO A 215 -6.24 -29.69 -18.38
N GLU A 216 -5.89 -29.36 -19.62
CA GLU A 216 -4.56 -28.86 -20.01
C GLU A 216 -4.27 -27.46 -19.43
N ASP A 217 -5.27 -26.59 -19.35
CA ASP A 217 -5.15 -25.25 -18.76
C ASP A 217 -5.02 -25.33 -17.23
N VAL A 218 -5.65 -26.32 -16.59
CA VAL A 218 -5.53 -26.54 -15.13
C VAL A 218 -4.09 -26.92 -14.75
N ALA A 219 -3.43 -27.77 -15.53
CA ALA A 219 -2.04 -28.14 -15.26
C ALA A 219 -1.08 -26.93 -15.41
N LEU A 220 -1.28 -26.10 -16.44
CA LEU A 220 -0.51 -24.85 -16.62
C LEU A 220 -0.76 -23.86 -15.48
N LEU A 221 -2.00 -23.75 -15.00
CA LEU A 221 -2.34 -22.92 -13.85
C LEU A 221 -1.65 -23.42 -12.58
N ASP A 222 -1.60 -24.73 -12.35
CA ASP A 222 -0.91 -25.32 -11.19
C ASP A 222 0.59 -25.06 -11.23
N GLU A 223 1.22 -25.23 -12.40
CA GLU A 223 2.63 -24.89 -12.60
C GLU A 223 2.89 -23.40 -12.39
N LEU A 224 2.02 -22.53 -12.91
CA LEU A 224 2.11 -21.09 -12.73
C LEU A 224 2.02 -20.69 -11.25
N VAL A 225 1.07 -21.27 -10.50
CA VAL A 225 0.94 -21.06 -9.05
C VAL A 225 2.22 -21.48 -8.33
N ALA A 226 2.76 -22.66 -8.65
CA ALA A 226 3.98 -23.16 -8.03
C ALA A 226 5.19 -22.26 -8.31
N LYS A 227 5.40 -21.83 -9.56
CA LYS A 227 6.49 -20.93 -9.94
C LYS A 227 6.35 -19.55 -9.32
N LYS A 228 5.14 -18.99 -9.27
CA LYS A 228 4.87 -17.73 -8.55
C LYS A 228 5.10 -17.85 -7.06
N ALA A 229 4.78 -18.98 -6.44
CA ALA A 229 5.09 -19.23 -5.03
C ALA A 229 6.60 -19.26 -4.78
N LEU A 230 7.37 -19.94 -5.63
CA LEU A 230 8.84 -19.93 -5.56
C LEU A 230 9.41 -18.52 -5.75
N PHE A 231 8.95 -17.80 -6.78
CA PHE A 231 9.37 -16.42 -7.03
C PHE A 231 9.03 -15.49 -5.86
N SER A 232 7.83 -15.61 -5.30
CA SER A 232 7.39 -14.84 -4.14
C SER A 232 8.27 -15.12 -2.93
N ASN A 233 8.58 -16.39 -2.65
CA ASN A 233 9.49 -16.77 -1.56
C ASN A 233 10.90 -16.20 -1.78
N LEU A 234 11.48 -16.33 -2.97
CA LEU A 234 12.78 -15.75 -3.31
C LEU A 234 12.77 -14.22 -3.22
N SER A 235 11.68 -13.58 -3.66
CA SER A 235 11.47 -12.14 -3.57
C SER A 235 11.20 -11.64 -2.15
N ILE A 236 10.86 -12.50 -1.20
CA ILE A 236 10.71 -12.12 0.22
C ILE A 236 12.01 -12.39 0.97
N GLN A 237 12.70 -13.47 0.64
CA GLN A 237 13.98 -13.83 1.25
C GLN A 237 15.11 -12.90 0.81
N GLY A 238 15.00 -12.28 -0.38
CA GLY A 238 16.06 -11.49 -0.98
C GLY A 238 17.28 -12.37 -1.26
N LEU A 239 18.49 -11.79 -1.16
CA LEU A 239 19.73 -12.53 -1.41
C LEU A 239 19.93 -13.77 -0.51
N GLY A 240 19.50 -13.71 0.76
CA GLY A 240 19.76 -14.77 1.72
C GLY A 240 21.25 -15.13 1.80
N LYS A 241 21.60 -16.36 1.38
CA LYS A 241 22.99 -16.85 1.29
C LYS A 241 23.56 -16.88 -0.13
N LEU A 242 22.75 -16.55 -1.13
CA LEU A 242 23.16 -16.55 -2.53
C LEU A 242 24.12 -15.39 -2.79
N SER A 243 25.02 -15.58 -3.75
CA SER A 243 25.72 -14.44 -4.36
C SER A 243 24.75 -13.58 -5.17
N LEU A 244 25.14 -12.33 -5.45
CA LEU A 244 24.34 -11.41 -6.26
C LEU A 244 23.99 -12.00 -7.64
N GLU A 245 24.96 -12.65 -8.27
CA GLU A 245 24.80 -13.23 -9.61
C GLU A 245 23.84 -14.42 -9.58
N GLU A 246 23.94 -15.30 -8.57
CA GLU A 246 23.03 -16.43 -8.40
C GLU A 246 21.59 -15.97 -8.16
N TYR A 247 21.39 -15.00 -7.26
CA TYR A 247 20.07 -14.43 -6.99
C TYR A 247 19.47 -13.81 -8.25
N GLN A 248 20.23 -12.98 -8.96
CA GLN A 248 19.75 -12.33 -10.20
C GLN A 248 19.40 -13.36 -11.27
N LYS A 249 20.20 -14.43 -11.40
CA LYS A 249 19.93 -15.51 -12.34
C LYS A 249 18.66 -16.28 -11.97
N GLU A 250 18.45 -16.58 -10.71
CA GLU A 250 17.27 -17.33 -10.24
C GLU A 250 15.99 -16.49 -10.35
N VAL A 251 16.05 -15.21 -9.94
CA VAL A 251 14.96 -14.23 -10.13
C VAL A 251 14.60 -14.14 -11.61
N LYS A 252 15.59 -13.96 -12.49
CA LYS A 252 15.35 -13.87 -13.94
C LYS A 252 14.77 -15.16 -14.51
N SER A 253 15.30 -16.33 -14.14
CA SER A 253 14.78 -17.62 -14.60
C SER A 253 13.32 -17.80 -14.22
N LEU A 254 12.98 -17.53 -12.96
CA LEU A 254 11.60 -17.62 -12.47
C LEU A 254 10.69 -16.58 -13.13
N GLN A 255 11.18 -15.37 -13.40
CA GLN A 255 10.43 -14.35 -14.16
C GLN A 255 10.13 -14.84 -15.57
N ASP A 256 11.15 -15.29 -16.31
CA ASP A 256 11.02 -15.77 -17.68
C ASP A 256 10.08 -17.00 -17.76
N GLU A 257 10.16 -17.92 -16.79
CA GLU A 257 9.27 -19.09 -16.70
C GLU A 257 7.82 -18.69 -16.39
N ILE A 258 7.62 -17.76 -15.44
CA ILE A 258 6.29 -17.23 -15.12
C ILE A 258 5.70 -16.52 -16.34
N GLU A 259 6.46 -15.65 -17.00
CA GLU A 259 5.99 -14.91 -18.18
C GLU A 259 5.60 -15.87 -19.31
N LYS A 260 6.40 -16.92 -19.57
CA LYS A 260 6.07 -17.96 -20.55
C LYS A 260 4.78 -18.70 -20.21
N LEU A 261 4.55 -19.03 -18.93
CA LEU A 261 3.33 -19.69 -18.49
C LEU A 261 2.12 -18.76 -18.59
N GLU A 262 2.26 -17.50 -18.15
CA GLU A 262 1.24 -16.47 -18.28
C GLU A 262 0.85 -16.23 -19.74
N TYR A 263 1.82 -16.19 -20.65
CA TYR A 263 1.59 -16.08 -22.09
C TYR A 263 0.80 -17.27 -22.63
N LYS A 264 1.23 -18.51 -22.32
CA LYS A 264 0.53 -19.73 -22.75
C LYS A 264 -0.93 -19.78 -22.26
N ILE A 265 -1.16 -19.46 -20.99
CA ILE A 265 -2.51 -19.43 -20.40
C ILE A 265 -3.32 -18.27 -21.00
N SER A 266 -2.68 -17.13 -21.28
CA SER A 266 -3.35 -15.98 -21.92
C SER A 266 -3.74 -16.27 -23.35
N GLU A 267 -2.97 -17.07 -24.11
CA GLU A 267 -3.36 -17.52 -25.45
C GLU A 267 -4.61 -18.40 -25.41
N SER A 268 -4.72 -19.30 -24.42
CA SER A 268 -5.83 -20.26 -24.31
C SER A 268 -7.06 -19.72 -23.56
N SER A 269 -6.92 -18.71 -22.70
CA SER A 269 -7.99 -18.20 -21.83
C SER A 269 -8.23 -16.69 -21.94
N ALA A 270 -9.35 -16.32 -22.54
CA ALA A 270 -9.82 -14.93 -22.58
C ALA A 270 -10.19 -14.38 -21.19
N GLU A 271 -10.67 -15.24 -20.28
CA GLU A 271 -11.02 -14.87 -18.91
C GLU A 271 -9.77 -14.53 -18.09
N PHE A 272 -8.68 -15.30 -18.24
CA PHE A 272 -7.38 -15.01 -17.60
C PHE A 272 -6.81 -13.67 -18.09
N ARG A 273 -6.93 -13.37 -19.39
CA ARG A 273 -6.52 -12.06 -19.95
C ARG A 273 -7.28 -10.92 -19.30
N THR A 274 -8.58 -11.05 -19.06
CA THR A 274 -9.40 -9.99 -18.45
C THR A 274 -9.10 -9.80 -16.96
N GLN A 275 -8.89 -10.88 -16.22
CA GLN A 275 -8.65 -10.82 -14.77
C GLN A 275 -7.23 -10.41 -14.36
N SER A 276 -6.26 -10.53 -15.25
CA SER A 276 -4.86 -10.17 -15.00
C SER A 276 -4.52 -8.71 -15.32
N GLN A 277 -5.43 -7.97 -15.96
CA GLN A 277 -5.19 -6.57 -16.30
C GLN A 277 -5.23 -5.69 -15.03
N PRO A 278 -4.24 -4.80 -14.85
CA PRO A 278 -4.27 -3.82 -13.77
C PRO A 278 -5.51 -2.94 -13.88
N ILE A 279 -6.10 -2.59 -12.73
CA ILE A 279 -7.15 -1.60 -12.69
C ILE A 279 -6.50 -0.23 -12.94
N THR A 280 -6.82 0.36 -14.08
CA THR A 280 -6.34 1.70 -14.47
C THR A 280 -7.50 2.70 -14.49
N LEU A 281 -7.20 3.95 -14.16
CA LEU A 281 -8.17 5.03 -14.25
C LEU A 281 -8.68 5.19 -15.69
N GLN A 282 -7.81 4.99 -16.69
CA GLN A 282 -8.15 5.07 -18.10
C GLN A 282 -9.17 3.99 -18.50
N ALA A 283 -8.98 2.74 -18.07
CA ALA A 283 -9.94 1.67 -18.34
C ALA A 283 -11.30 1.96 -17.69
N ILE A 284 -11.31 2.48 -16.46
CA ILE A 284 -12.55 2.88 -15.78
C ILE A 284 -13.22 4.03 -16.53
N GLN A 285 -12.47 5.06 -16.91
CA GLN A 285 -12.99 6.20 -17.68
C GLN A 285 -13.63 5.75 -19.00
N GLN A 286 -13.00 4.83 -19.73
CA GLN A 286 -13.55 4.27 -20.97
C GLN A 286 -14.84 3.47 -20.75
N ALA A 287 -15.04 2.90 -19.56
CA ALA A 287 -16.25 2.17 -19.20
C ALA A 287 -17.39 3.09 -18.71
N VAL A 288 -17.10 4.34 -18.34
CA VAL A 288 -18.13 5.32 -17.92
C VAL A 288 -18.91 5.79 -19.16
N PRO A 289 -20.26 5.66 -19.19
CA PRO A 289 -21.09 6.17 -20.28
C PRO A 289 -20.89 7.66 -20.51
N SER A 290 -21.01 8.10 -21.77
CA SER A 290 -20.75 9.48 -22.20
C SER A 290 -21.66 10.54 -21.54
N ASP A 291 -22.83 10.13 -21.03
CA ASP A 291 -23.80 10.99 -20.34
C ASP A 291 -23.63 11.00 -18.81
N SER A 292 -22.59 10.35 -18.30
CA SER A 292 -22.47 9.98 -16.90
C SER A 292 -21.22 10.55 -16.22
N THR A 293 -21.26 10.62 -14.89
CA THR A 293 -20.12 10.93 -14.03
C THR A 293 -20.04 9.89 -12.92
N LEU A 294 -18.88 9.25 -12.80
CA LEU A 294 -18.63 8.29 -11.73
C LEU A 294 -18.43 9.07 -10.43
N VAL A 295 -19.14 8.67 -9.39
CA VAL A 295 -19.07 9.23 -8.03
C VAL A 295 -18.58 8.14 -7.09
N GLU A 296 -17.46 8.40 -6.45
CA GLU A 296 -16.79 7.47 -5.56
C GLU A 296 -16.65 8.10 -4.17
N PHE A 297 -17.29 7.49 -3.17
CA PHE A 297 -17.14 7.86 -1.76
C PHE A 297 -16.06 7.00 -1.12
N ALA A 298 -15.26 7.58 -0.23
CA ALA A 298 -14.31 6.82 0.58
C ALA A 298 -14.24 7.38 2.00
N SER A 299 -14.06 6.50 2.97
CA SER A 299 -13.57 6.88 4.29
C SER A 299 -12.06 6.77 4.35
N TYR A 300 -11.44 7.68 5.08
CA TYR A 300 -10.00 7.64 5.36
C TYR A 300 -9.71 8.23 6.74
N ARG A 301 -8.59 7.83 7.33
CA ARG A 301 -8.09 8.41 8.57
C ARG A 301 -6.98 9.40 8.25
N PRO A 302 -7.17 10.70 8.51
CA PRO A 302 -6.12 11.69 8.24
C PRO A 302 -4.85 11.37 9.02
N TYR A 303 -3.73 11.28 8.31
CA TYR A 303 -2.42 10.93 8.83
C TYR A 303 -1.50 12.14 8.84
N ASP A 304 -1.01 12.52 10.01
CA ASP A 304 0.01 13.54 10.18
C ASP A 304 1.39 12.88 10.11
N SER A 305 2.18 13.21 9.08
CA SER A 305 3.51 12.65 8.85
C SER A 305 4.58 13.16 9.84
N LYS A 306 4.36 14.31 10.48
CA LYS A 306 5.28 14.91 11.47
C LYS A 306 5.06 14.23 12.83
N THR A 307 3.81 14.11 13.28
CA THR A 307 3.48 13.46 14.58
C THR A 307 3.28 11.95 14.49
N ARG A 308 3.09 11.42 13.27
CA ARG A 308 2.87 10.00 12.93
C ARG A 308 1.63 9.43 13.61
N LYS A 309 0.61 10.26 13.74
CA LYS A 309 -0.68 9.91 14.33
C LYS A 309 -1.76 10.00 13.27
N TYR A 310 -2.74 9.12 13.43
CA TYR A 310 -3.98 9.17 12.67
C TYR A 310 -5.03 9.90 13.50
N ALA A 311 -5.75 10.81 12.87
CA ALA A 311 -6.94 11.43 13.41
C ALA A 311 -8.17 10.52 13.23
N GLU A 312 -9.33 11.04 13.66
CA GLU A 312 -10.62 10.40 13.44
C GLU A 312 -10.96 10.33 11.95
N SER A 313 -11.73 9.30 11.59
CA SER A 313 -12.08 9.03 10.20
C SER A 313 -12.92 10.16 9.59
N ARG A 314 -12.67 10.45 8.31
CA ARG A 314 -13.41 11.43 7.51
C ARG A 314 -13.92 10.80 6.22
N TYR A 315 -15.00 11.35 5.68
CA TYR A 315 -15.49 10.98 4.35
C TYR A 315 -15.02 11.96 3.28
N VAL A 316 -14.67 11.44 2.12
CA VAL A 316 -14.37 12.19 0.91
C VAL A 316 -15.19 11.65 -0.25
N VAL A 317 -15.43 12.50 -1.24
CA VAL A 317 -16.01 12.10 -2.51
C VAL A 317 -15.13 12.56 -3.66
N TYR A 318 -14.94 11.68 -4.64
CA TYR A 318 -14.28 11.98 -5.91
C TYR A 318 -15.26 11.76 -7.06
N LEU A 319 -15.16 12.60 -8.08
CA LEU A 319 -15.94 12.52 -9.29
C LEU A 319 -14.99 12.36 -10.47
N LEU A 320 -15.23 11.38 -11.33
CA LEU A 320 -14.51 11.18 -12.58
C LEU A 320 -15.47 11.41 -13.74
N ASN A 321 -15.16 12.39 -14.58
CA ASN A 321 -15.91 12.63 -15.80
C ASN A 321 -15.29 11.91 -17.00
N ILE A 322 -16.00 11.91 -18.13
CA ILE A 322 -15.60 11.19 -19.35
C ILE A 322 -14.37 11.81 -20.03
N GLN A 323 -14.03 13.07 -19.73
CA GLN A 323 -12.80 13.74 -20.18
C GLN A 323 -11.58 13.33 -19.33
N GLY A 324 -11.80 12.61 -18.22
CA GLY A 324 -10.75 12.22 -17.29
C GLY A 324 -10.43 13.30 -16.26
N GLU A 325 -11.22 14.37 -16.22
CA GLU A 325 -11.12 15.37 -15.17
C GLU A 325 -11.68 14.79 -13.87
N ILE A 326 -10.95 15.04 -12.80
CA ILE A 326 -11.30 14.56 -11.48
C ILE A 326 -11.68 15.77 -10.64
N ASP A 327 -12.83 15.73 -10.00
CA ASP A 327 -13.23 16.69 -8.97
C ASP A 327 -13.40 15.97 -7.64
N TRP A 328 -13.38 16.70 -6.54
CA TRP A 328 -13.51 16.09 -5.22
C TRP A 328 -14.03 17.08 -4.17
N ALA A 329 -14.52 16.53 -3.06
CA ALA A 329 -14.83 17.29 -1.85
C ALA A 329 -14.56 16.46 -0.59
N ASP A 330 -14.11 17.14 0.47
CA ASP A 330 -14.16 16.63 1.83
C ASP A 330 -15.59 16.78 2.38
N LEU A 331 -16.17 15.68 2.84
CA LEU A 331 -17.53 15.62 3.37
C LEU A 331 -17.56 15.83 4.90
N GLY A 332 -16.40 15.80 5.56
CA GLY A 332 -16.27 15.99 7.01
C GLY A 332 -16.07 14.70 7.80
N GLU A 333 -16.21 14.82 9.11
CA GLU A 333 -16.03 13.72 10.07
C GLU A 333 -17.01 12.57 9.79
N ALA A 334 -16.49 11.34 9.77
CA ALA A 334 -17.26 10.14 9.49
C ALA A 334 -18.29 9.87 10.57
N GLU A 335 -17.91 10.03 11.85
CA GLU A 335 -18.80 9.81 13.00
C GLU A 335 -20.09 10.62 12.88
N ALA A 336 -20.00 11.92 12.54
CA ALA A 336 -21.17 12.78 12.40
C ALA A 336 -22.10 12.37 11.24
N ILE A 337 -21.54 11.82 10.16
CA ILE A 337 -22.32 11.31 9.02
C ILE A 337 -22.93 9.95 9.38
N ASP A 338 -22.16 9.06 10.01
CA ASP A 338 -22.57 7.71 10.40
C ASP A 338 -23.70 7.74 11.42
N GLU A 339 -23.65 8.64 12.40
CA GLU A 339 -24.74 8.86 13.36
C GLU A 339 -26.04 9.24 12.65
N LEU A 340 -25.99 10.17 11.69
CA LEU A 340 -27.15 10.59 10.91
C LEU A 340 -27.69 9.47 10.02
N VAL A 341 -26.81 8.68 9.42
CA VAL A 341 -27.18 7.52 8.61
C VAL A 341 -27.83 6.45 9.49
N ALA A 342 -27.27 6.16 10.67
CA ALA A 342 -27.80 5.20 11.62
C ALA A 342 -29.18 5.61 12.14
N GLU A 343 -29.35 6.89 12.52
CA GLU A 343 -30.64 7.43 12.97
C GLU A 343 -31.69 7.34 11.86
N LEU A 344 -31.35 7.77 10.64
CA LEU A 344 -32.25 7.69 9.49
C LEU A 344 -32.67 6.25 9.19
N ARG A 345 -31.71 5.30 9.17
CA ARG A 345 -31.98 3.87 8.97
C ARG A 345 -32.89 3.31 10.07
N GLY A 346 -32.68 3.69 11.33
CA GLY A 346 -33.53 3.29 12.45
C GLY A 346 -34.97 3.79 12.29
N LYS A 347 -35.16 5.06 11.94
CA LYS A 347 -36.48 5.67 11.71
C LYS A 347 -37.21 5.06 10.52
N LEU A 348 -36.50 4.69 9.45
CA LEU A 348 -37.08 4.01 8.28
C LEU A 348 -37.53 2.57 8.59
N ARG A 349 -36.82 1.85 9.47
CA ARG A 349 -37.17 0.46 9.86
C ARG A 349 -38.43 0.38 10.74
N ASN A 350 -38.69 1.38 11.57
CA ASN A 350 -39.83 1.40 12.50
C ASN A 350 -41.09 2.04 11.87
N SER A 351 -41.50 1.52 10.69
CA SER A 351 -42.46 2.13 9.76
C SER A 351 -43.92 2.23 10.21
N LYS A 352 -44.27 1.87 11.46
CA LYS A 352 -45.64 2.06 11.97
C LYS A 352 -45.95 3.49 12.41
N SER A 353 -44.94 4.33 12.63
CA SER A 353 -45.14 5.72 13.08
C SER A 353 -44.06 6.72 12.66
N SER A 354 -43.25 6.44 11.62
CA SER A 354 -42.25 7.40 11.15
C SER A 354 -42.94 8.50 10.35
N VAL A 355 -43.50 9.47 11.06
CA VAL A 355 -44.11 10.66 10.47
C VAL A 355 -43.04 11.28 9.56
N LEU A 356 -43.38 11.56 8.30
CA LEU A 356 -42.54 12.30 7.34
C LEU A 356 -41.88 13.55 7.97
N ARG A 357 -42.49 14.10 9.02
CA ARG A 357 -42.00 15.20 9.86
C ARG A 357 -40.67 14.93 10.57
N GLU A 358 -40.38 13.68 10.95
CA GLU A 358 -39.11 13.27 11.60
C GLU A 358 -38.05 12.84 10.58
N ILE A 359 -38.45 12.15 9.51
CA ILE A 359 -37.53 11.68 8.47
C ILE A 359 -37.00 12.86 7.64
N LYS A 360 -37.86 13.80 7.26
CA LYS A 360 -37.52 14.87 6.31
C LYS A 360 -36.37 15.76 6.80
N PRO A 361 -36.30 16.21 8.07
CA PRO A 361 -35.14 16.96 8.57
C PRO A 361 -33.84 16.17 8.50
N LEU A 362 -33.86 14.90 8.92
CA LEU A 362 -32.68 14.02 8.89
C LEU A 362 -32.19 13.80 7.45
N SER A 363 -33.10 13.46 6.53
CA SER A 363 -32.76 13.30 5.11
C SER A 363 -32.20 14.58 4.51
N ARG A 364 -32.73 15.75 4.86
CA ARG A 364 -32.21 17.05 4.38
C ARG A 364 -30.83 17.37 4.94
N LYS A 365 -30.57 17.05 6.21
CA LYS A 365 -29.25 17.23 6.82
C LYS A 365 -28.22 16.33 6.17
N LEU A 366 -28.55 15.05 5.97
CA LEU A 366 -27.67 14.09 5.30
C LEU A 366 -27.45 14.47 3.83
N ASP A 367 -28.50 14.89 3.12
CA ASP A 367 -28.40 15.37 1.74
C ASP A 367 -27.45 16.58 1.61
N LYS A 368 -27.54 17.53 2.54
CA LYS A 368 -26.65 18.70 2.59
C LYS A 368 -25.18 18.33 2.81
N LEU A 369 -24.91 17.32 3.63
CA LEU A 369 -23.55 16.88 3.94
C LEU A 369 -22.96 16.03 2.82
N VAL A 370 -23.75 15.11 2.25
CA VAL A 370 -23.22 14.07 1.36
C VAL A 370 -23.47 14.38 -0.11
N MET A 371 -24.72 14.67 -0.49
CA MET A 371 -25.12 14.72 -1.90
C MET A 371 -25.15 16.14 -2.50
N GLU A 372 -25.29 17.18 -1.68
CA GLU A 372 -25.19 18.57 -2.15
C GLU A 372 -23.80 18.88 -2.72
N PRO A 373 -22.67 18.50 -2.08
CA PRO A 373 -21.34 18.66 -2.68
C PRO A 373 -21.22 17.93 -4.02
N VAL A 374 -21.71 16.67 -4.11
CA VAL A 374 -21.69 15.88 -5.34
C VAL A 374 -22.41 16.60 -6.47
N ARG A 375 -23.62 17.13 -6.22
CA ARG A 375 -24.39 17.85 -7.25
C ARG A 375 -23.73 19.16 -7.68
N LYS A 376 -23.01 19.85 -6.79
CA LYS A 376 -22.26 21.06 -7.13
C LYS A 376 -21.08 20.73 -8.06
N LEU A 377 -20.37 19.63 -7.79
CA LEU A 377 -19.22 19.20 -8.59
C LEU A 377 -19.62 18.60 -9.95
N ALA A 378 -20.65 17.75 -10.00
CA ALA A 378 -21.05 17.08 -11.24
C ALA A 378 -21.65 18.03 -12.29
N GLY A 379 -22.22 19.16 -11.86
CA GLY A 379 -22.99 20.07 -12.72
C GLY A 379 -24.41 19.56 -13.00
N LYS A 380 -25.26 20.42 -13.60
CA LYS A 380 -26.66 20.08 -13.90
C LYS A 380 -26.76 19.13 -15.10
N GLY A 381 -27.65 18.14 -15.02
CA GLY A 381 -28.06 17.31 -16.16
C GLY A 381 -27.21 16.06 -16.45
N LYS A 382 -26.19 15.76 -15.65
CA LYS A 382 -25.40 14.52 -15.78
C LYS A 382 -26.02 13.38 -14.99
N ARG A 383 -25.98 12.16 -15.55
CA ARG A 383 -26.31 10.94 -14.82
C ARG A 383 -25.18 10.65 -13.81
N LEU A 384 -25.53 10.44 -12.54
CA LEU A 384 -24.55 10.05 -11.52
C LEU A 384 -24.48 8.54 -11.43
N LEU A 385 -23.28 7.99 -11.60
CA LEU A 385 -22.99 6.59 -11.34
C LEU A 385 -22.32 6.51 -9.97
N ILE A 386 -23.10 6.18 -8.95
CA ILE A 386 -22.58 5.98 -7.60
C ILE A 386 -22.15 4.53 -7.51
N ALA A 387 -20.85 4.29 -7.35
CA ALA A 387 -20.35 2.95 -7.11
C ALA A 387 -20.68 2.56 -5.66
N PRO A 388 -21.54 1.57 -5.42
CA PRO A 388 -21.82 1.13 -4.06
C PRO A 388 -20.53 0.60 -3.44
N ASP A 389 -20.29 0.92 -2.16
CA ASP A 389 -19.29 0.18 -1.39
C ASP A 389 -19.77 -1.27 -1.28
N GLY A 390 -18.84 -2.21 -1.50
CA GLY A 390 -19.12 -3.65 -1.35
C GLY A 390 -19.50 -4.02 0.07
#